data_AF-A0AAW1LSA9-F1
#
_entry.id   AF-A0AAW1LSA9-F1
#
_cell.length_a   1.000
_cell.length_b   1.000
_cell.length_c   1.000
_cell.angle_alpha   90.00
_cell.angle_beta   90.00
_cell.angle_gamma   90.00
#
_symmetry.space_group_name_H-M   'P 1'
#
loop_
_entity.id
_entity.type
_entity.pdbx_description
1 polymer ?
#
loop_
_entity_poly.entity_id
_entity_poly.type
_entity_poly.pdbx_seq_one_letter_code
_entity_poly.pdbx_strand_id
1 'polypeptide(L)'
;MQESIVKIEKKEIQNNIIINGIAVERENPNQLKEKIETKLEAYLGIKSKIKEVTKISKTMCNVELENYSDKRDILKNKKKIRRVNEGKIYINEDLTYNDRRIQKEIRKIAKQEREKGKIVKENDGRIQKEIRKIAKQEREKGKIVKERVHKLIINNEVPMVLE
;
A
#
# COMPACT_ATOMS: atom_id res chain seq x y z
N MET A 1 23.63 2.77 -13.65
CA MET A 1 23.78 2.19 -12.29
C MET A 1 22.51 2.35 -11.45
N GLN A 2 21.94 3.55 -11.29
CA GLN A 2 20.72 3.78 -10.50
C GLN A 2 19.47 3.03 -11.01
N GLU A 3 19.30 2.87 -12.33
CA GLU A 3 18.16 2.14 -12.89
C GLU A 3 18.15 0.64 -12.53
N SER A 4 19.34 0.04 -12.43
CA SER A 4 19.48 -1.39 -12.09
C SER A 4 19.06 -1.63 -10.64
N ILE A 5 19.45 -0.74 -9.72
CA ILE A 5 19.10 -0.83 -8.29
C ILE A 5 17.59 -0.72 -8.10
N VAL A 6 16.94 0.25 -8.75
CA VAL A 6 15.48 0.43 -8.65
C VAL A 6 14.72 -0.77 -9.22
N LYS A 7 15.24 -1.41 -10.28
CA LYS A 7 14.63 -2.63 -10.85
C LYS A 7 14.77 -3.82 -9.90
N ILE A 8 15.90 -3.94 -9.20
CA ILE A 8 16.15 -5.00 -8.23
C ILE A 8 15.23 -4.81 -7.01
N GLU A 9 15.23 -3.61 -6.41
CA GLU A 9 14.36 -3.27 -5.26
C GLU A 9 12.88 -3.58 -5.60
N LYS A 10 12.44 -3.24 -6.81
CA LYS A 10 11.07 -3.52 -7.27
C LYS A 10 10.74 -5.01 -7.36
N LYS A 11 11.69 -5.85 -7.75
CA LYS A 11 11.49 -7.30 -7.80
C LYS A 11 11.40 -7.88 -6.40
N GLU A 12 12.25 -7.41 -5.49
CA GLU A 12 12.27 -7.86 -4.09
C GLU A 12 10.96 -7.52 -3.36
N ILE A 13 10.41 -6.32 -3.56
CA ILE A 13 9.17 -5.91 -2.89
C ILE A 13 7.89 -6.28 -3.67
N GLN A 14 8.03 -6.97 -4.81
CA GLN A 14 6.92 -7.18 -5.75
C GLN A 14 5.75 -7.89 -5.08
N ASN A 15 6.03 -8.86 -4.20
CA ASN A 15 5.02 -9.66 -3.50
C ASN A 15 4.74 -9.15 -2.08
N ASN A 16 5.32 -8.02 -1.69
CA ASN A 16 5.23 -7.53 -0.32
C ASN A 16 3.99 -6.67 -0.09
N ILE A 17 3.38 -6.88 1.08
CA ILE A 17 2.35 -6.00 1.64
C ILE A 17 2.76 -5.54 3.03
N ILE A 18 2.36 -4.32 3.39
CA ILE A 18 2.52 -3.77 4.73
C ILE A 18 1.18 -3.87 5.43
N ILE A 19 1.16 -4.55 6.58
CA ILE A 19 -0.02 -4.63 7.44
C ILE A 19 0.24 -3.77 8.69
N ASN A 20 -0.72 -2.93 9.04
CA ASN A 20 -0.72 -2.14 10.27
C ASN A 20 -2.00 -2.41 11.06
N GLY A 21 -1.90 -2.37 12.39
CA GLY A 21 -3.01 -2.57 13.32
C GLY A 21 -3.12 -3.98 13.90
N ILE A 22 -2.23 -4.91 13.50
CA ILE A 22 -2.14 -6.24 14.12
C ILE A 22 -0.98 -6.24 15.10
N ALA A 23 -1.23 -6.61 16.36
CA ALA A 23 -0.17 -6.73 17.36
C ALA A 23 0.82 -7.84 16.98
N VAL A 24 2.08 -7.44 16.80
CA VAL A 24 3.21 -8.31 16.46
C VAL A 24 4.07 -8.45 17.73
N GLU A 25 3.68 -9.36 18.61
CA GLU A 25 4.41 -9.62 19.87
C GLU A 25 5.66 -10.48 19.62
N ARG A 26 6.33 -10.96 20.68
CA ARG A 26 7.53 -11.82 20.60
C ARG A 26 7.18 -13.26 20.20
N GLU A 27 6.21 -13.42 19.31
CA GLU A 27 5.81 -14.73 18.78
C GLU A 27 6.93 -15.29 17.90
N ASN A 28 7.05 -16.62 17.85
CA ASN A 28 7.94 -17.28 16.90
C ASN A 28 7.51 -16.89 15.47
N PRO A 29 8.44 -16.59 14.54
CA PRO A 29 8.11 -16.24 13.15
C PRO A 29 7.07 -17.15 12.49
N ASN A 30 7.09 -18.46 12.77
CA ASN A 30 6.11 -19.40 12.23
C ASN A 30 4.69 -19.18 12.78
N GLN A 31 4.57 -18.88 14.08
CA GLN A 31 3.27 -18.59 14.69
C GLN A 31 2.70 -17.26 14.19
N LEU A 32 3.57 -16.25 14.02
CA LEU A 32 3.17 -14.97 13.45
C LEU A 32 2.66 -15.15 12.01
N LYS A 33 3.34 -15.98 11.22
CA LYS A 33 2.92 -16.32 9.86
C LYS A 33 1.52 -16.93 9.83
N GLU A 34 1.30 -18.02 10.58
CA GLU A 34 -0.02 -18.68 10.65
C GLU A 34 -1.12 -17.73 11.14
N LYS A 35 -0.82 -16.89 12.13
CA LYS A 35 -1.74 -15.88 12.66
C LYS A 35 -2.14 -14.86 11.60
N ILE A 36 -1.19 -14.38 10.78
CA ILE A 36 -1.49 -13.43 9.70
C ILE A 36 -2.28 -14.13 8.58
N GLU A 37 -1.94 -15.35 8.21
CA GLU A 37 -2.71 -16.13 7.22
C GLU A 37 -4.17 -16.31 7.66
N THR A 38 -4.38 -16.75 8.91
CA THR A 38 -5.71 -16.93 9.51
C THR A 38 -6.50 -15.63 9.51
N LYS A 39 -5.85 -14.51 9.87
CA LYS A 39 -6.50 -13.19 9.87
C LYS A 39 -6.84 -12.71 8.47
N LEU A 40 -5.96 -12.89 7.49
CA LEU A 40 -6.25 -12.51 6.10
C LEU A 40 -7.42 -13.33 5.55
N GLU A 41 -7.49 -14.62 5.85
CA GLU A 41 -8.62 -15.47 5.47
C GLU A 41 -9.91 -15.00 6.15
N ALA A 42 -9.89 -14.76 7.47
CA ALA A 42 -11.06 -14.29 8.21
C ALA A 42 -11.57 -12.92 7.72
N TYR A 43 -10.67 -11.98 7.46
CA TYR A 43 -11.05 -10.61 7.08
C TYR A 43 -11.46 -10.47 5.61
N LEU A 44 -10.85 -11.27 4.71
CA LEU A 44 -10.99 -11.09 3.26
C LEU A 44 -11.71 -12.25 2.56
N GLY A 45 -11.77 -13.42 3.19
CA GLY A 45 -12.17 -14.68 2.57
C GLY A 45 -11.15 -15.20 1.56
N ILE A 46 -9.86 -14.88 1.75
CA ILE A 46 -8.79 -15.22 0.81
C ILE A 46 -7.77 -16.11 1.52
N LYS A 47 -7.57 -17.32 1.00
CA LYS A 47 -6.46 -18.19 1.38
C LYS A 47 -5.22 -17.76 0.63
N SER A 48 -4.29 -17.11 1.32
CA SER A 48 -3.01 -16.68 0.77
C SER A 48 -1.86 -17.39 1.48
N LYS A 49 -0.84 -17.79 0.73
CA LYS A 49 0.38 -18.35 1.33
C LYS A 49 1.41 -17.26 1.54
N ILE A 50 1.85 -17.12 2.78
CA ILE A 50 2.92 -16.21 3.14
C ILE A 50 4.24 -16.94 2.96
N LYS A 51 5.26 -16.26 2.45
CA LYS A 51 6.63 -16.75 2.44
C LYS A 51 7.30 -16.38 3.75
N GLU A 52 7.32 -15.09 4.07
CA GLU A 52 7.96 -14.53 5.26
C GLU A 52 7.15 -13.39 5.88
N VAL A 53 7.23 -13.24 7.21
CA VAL A 53 6.73 -12.06 7.93
C VAL A 53 7.87 -11.40 8.70
N THR A 54 8.14 -10.13 8.41
CA THR A 54 9.15 -9.34 9.09
C THR A 54 8.47 -8.27 9.94
N LYS A 55 8.77 -8.24 11.25
CA LYS A 55 8.28 -7.20 12.14
C LYS A 55 8.94 -5.86 11.85
N ILE A 56 8.13 -4.81 11.68
CA ILE A 56 8.61 -3.42 11.55
C ILE A 56 8.43 -2.66 12.87
N SER A 57 7.28 -2.83 13.53
CA SER A 57 6.98 -2.19 14.81
C SER A 57 6.06 -3.07 15.66
N LYS A 58 5.60 -2.57 16.82
CA LYS A 58 4.64 -3.30 17.68
C LYS A 58 3.34 -3.66 16.95
N THR A 59 2.92 -2.85 15.98
CA THR A 59 1.64 -3.03 15.27
C THR A 59 1.78 -3.12 13.77
N MET A 60 3.01 -3.17 13.25
CA MET A 60 3.30 -3.15 11.82
C MET A 60 4.24 -4.27 11.44
N CYS A 61 3.91 -4.97 10.36
CA CYS A 61 4.77 -5.98 9.74
C CYS A 61 4.79 -5.82 8.22
N ASN A 62 5.91 -6.25 7.64
CA ASN A 62 6.03 -6.58 6.23
C ASN A 62 5.66 -8.06 6.05
N VAL A 63 4.91 -8.37 5.01
CA VAL A 63 4.50 -9.72 4.66
C VAL A 63 4.89 -9.96 3.22
N GLU A 64 5.82 -10.88 2.98
CA GLU A 64 6.16 -11.36 1.65
C GLU A 64 5.24 -12.54 1.32
N LEU A 65 4.49 -12.43 0.22
CA LEU A 65 3.61 -13.48 -0.27
C LEU A 65 4.36 -14.38 -1.25
N GLU A 66 3.96 -15.65 -1.33
CA GLU A 66 4.53 -16.59 -2.32
C GLU A 66 4.32 -16.09 -3.75
N ASN A 67 3.16 -15.48 -4.02
CA ASN A 67 2.75 -15.10 -5.37
C ASN A 67 2.17 -13.68 -5.45
N TYR A 68 2.40 -13.03 -6.59
CA TYR A 68 1.84 -11.71 -6.89
C TYR A 68 0.30 -11.73 -7.03
N SER A 69 -0.30 -12.87 -7.39
CA SER A 69 -1.76 -13.00 -7.50
C SER A 69 -2.43 -12.76 -6.15
N ASP A 70 -1.95 -13.43 -5.09
CA ASP A 70 -2.44 -13.28 -3.72
C ASP A 70 -2.35 -11.82 -3.27
N LYS A 71 -1.23 -11.15 -3.55
CA LYS A 71 -1.05 -9.72 -3.28
C LYS A 71 -2.13 -8.89 -3.96
N ARG A 72 -2.39 -9.15 -5.24
CA ARG A 72 -3.40 -8.42 -6.03
C ARG A 72 -4.79 -8.61 -5.44
N ASP A 73 -5.15 -9.84 -5.07
CA ASP A 73 -6.46 -10.16 -4.53
C ASP A 73 -6.66 -9.57 -3.13
N ILE A 74 -5.64 -9.61 -2.27
CA ILE A 74 -5.64 -8.95 -0.97
C ILE A 74 -5.83 -7.45 -1.12
N LEU A 75 -5.04 -6.79 -1.98
CA LEU A 75 -5.11 -5.34 -2.19
C LEU A 75 -6.46 -4.90 -2.78
N LYS A 76 -7.09 -5.73 -3.62
CA LYS A 76 -8.42 -5.48 -4.18
C LYS A 76 -9.52 -5.61 -3.11
N ASN A 77 -9.38 -6.58 -2.21
CA ASN A 77 -10.40 -6.89 -1.19
C ASN A 77 -10.21 -6.14 0.13
N LYS A 78 -9.09 -5.46 0.35
CA LYS A 78 -8.76 -4.80 1.63
C LYS A 78 -9.81 -3.81 2.17
N LYS A 79 -10.72 -3.31 1.33
CA LYS A 79 -11.86 -2.49 1.78
C LYS A 79 -12.79 -3.26 2.72
N LYS A 80 -12.86 -4.59 2.61
CA LYS A 80 -13.64 -5.48 3.50
C LYS A 80 -13.15 -5.42 4.94
N ILE A 81 -11.86 -5.17 5.17
CA ILE A 81 -11.26 -5.06 6.50
C ILE A 81 -11.92 -3.96 7.34
N ARG A 82 -12.37 -2.87 6.69
CA ARG A 82 -13.04 -1.76 7.40
C ARG A 82 -14.38 -2.17 8.04
N ARG A 83 -14.95 -3.30 7.59
CA ARG A 83 -16.21 -3.85 8.13
C ARG A 83 -15.97 -4.78 9.31
N VAL A 84 -14.71 -5.10 9.61
CA VAL A 84 -14.33 -5.93 10.74
C VAL A 84 -14.21 -5.03 11.97
N ASN A 85 -14.88 -5.39 13.07
CA ASN A 85 -14.90 -4.61 14.31
C ASN A 85 -13.58 -4.69 15.12
N GLU A 86 -12.57 -5.40 14.63
CA GLU A 86 -11.25 -5.54 15.26
C GLU A 86 -10.31 -4.38 14.91
N GLY A 87 -10.64 -3.19 15.41
CA GLY A 87 -9.76 -2.03 15.36
C GLY A 87 -9.42 -1.52 13.95
N LYS A 88 -8.53 -0.53 13.89
CA LYS A 88 -8.13 0.12 12.63
C LYS A 88 -7.00 -0.66 11.95
N ILE A 89 -7.33 -1.75 11.27
CA ILE A 89 -6.39 -2.54 10.46
C ILE A 89 -6.28 -1.96 9.05
N TYR A 90 -5.05 -1.82 8.57
CA TYR A 90 -4.75 -1.31 7.23
C TYR A 90 -3.78 -2.21 6.50
N ILE A 91 -4.08 -2.50 5.23
CA ILE A 91 -3.16 -3.17 4.31
C ILE A 91 -2.74 -2.20 3.21
N ASN A 92 -1.44 -2.07 3.01
CA ASN A 92 -0.84 -1.25 1.96
C ASN A 92 0.11 -2.10 1.12
N GLU A 93 0.34 -1.64 -0.10
CA GLU A 93 1.43 -2.16 -0.90
C GLU A 93 2.77 -1.68 -0.34
N ASP A 94 3.78 -2.54 -0.31
CA ASP A 94 5.15 -2.09 -0.09
C ASP A 94 5.68 -1.38 -1.34
N LEU A 95 6.28 -0.22 -1.13
CA LEU A 95 6.63 0.74 -2.16
C LEU A 95 8.07 1.19 -1.97
N THR A 96 8.76 1.40 -3.09
CA THR A 96 10.10 2.00 -3.09
C THR A 96 10.07 3.37 -2.41
N TYR A 97 11.23 3.85 -1.96
CA TYR A 97 11.32 5.19 -1.36
C TYR A 97 10.72 6.29 -2.25
N ASN A 98 11.04 6.27 -3.55
CA ASN A 98 10.52 7.25 -4.50
C ASN A 98 8.99 7.12 -4.67
N ASP A 99 8.47 5.90 -4.77
CA ASP A 99 7.02 5.67 -4.90
C ASP A 99 6.28 6.12 -3.63
N ARG A 100 6.83 5.87 -2.43
CA ARG A 100 6.29 6.37 -1.15
C ARG A 100 6.24 7.90 -1.13
N ARG A 101 7.31 8.56 -1.57
CA ARG A 101 7.38 10.03 -1.64
C ARG A 101 6.32 10.60 -2.58
N ILE A 102 6.18 10.04 -3.78
CA ILE A 102 5.15 10.45 -4.75
C ILE A 102 3.76 10.24 -4.15
N GLN A 103 3.52 9.11 -3.50
CA GLN A 103 2.24 8.82 -2.85
C GLN A 103 1.90 9.82 -1.73
N LYS A 104 2.91 10.26 -0.96
CA LYS A 104 2.74 11.28 0.09
C LYS A 104 2.31 12.62 -0.50
N GLU A 105 2.93 13.07 -1.59
CA GLU A 105 2.55 14.32 -2.27
C GLU A 105 1.12 14.25 -2.84
N ILE A 106 0.75 13.13 -3.46
CA ILE A 106 -0.62 12.92 -3.96
C ILE A 106 -1.64 13.02 -2.82
N ARG A 107 -1.36 12.39 -1.67
CA ARG A 107 -2.24 12.45 -0.50
C ARG A 107 -2.35 13.87 0.05
N LYS A 108 -1.26 14.64 0.05
CA LYS A 108 -1.24 16.05 0.48
C LYS A 108 -2.13 16.90 -0.41
N ILE A 109 -1.99 16.79 -1.73
CA ILE A 109 -2.82 17.51 -2.71
C ILE A 109 -4.29 17.13 -2.55
N ALA A 110 -4.59 15.82 -2.45
CA ALA A 110 -5.94 15.33 -2.24
C ALA A 110 -6.56 15.87 -0.94
N LYS A 111 -5.78 15.98 0.14
CA LYS A 111 -6.24 16.59 1.40
C LYS A 111 -6.56 18.07 1.21
N GLN A 112 -5.67 18.84 0.61
CA GLN A 112 -5.87 20.27 0.35
C GLN A 112 -7.10 20.55 -0.51
N GLU A 113 -7.38 19.73 -1.52
CA GLU A 113 -8.59 19.90 -2.33
C GLU A 113 -9.87 19.57 -1.54
N ARG A 114 -9.84 18.56 -0.65
CA ARG A 114 -10.97 18.26 0.24
C ARG A 114 -11.23 19.34 1.27
N GLU A 115 -10.18 19.94 1.83
CA GLU A 115 -10.29 21.08 2.77
C GLU A 115 -10.96 22.30 2.10
N LYS A 116 -10.86 22.43 0.77
CA LYS A 116 -11.60 23.43 -0.02
C LYS A 116 -13.05 23.01 -0.34
N GLY A 117 -13.57 21.99 0.33
CA GLY A 117 -14.93 21.46 0.13
C GLY A 117 -15.10 20.61 -1.14
N LYS A 118 -14.03 20.25 -1.85
CA LYS A 118 -14.14 19.47 -3.10
C LYS A 118 -14.17 17.98 -2.84
N ILE A 119 -15.08 17.28 -3.54
CA ILE A 119 -15.11 15.82 -3.55
C ILE A 119 -13.99 15.31 -4.47
N VAL A 120 -12.94 14.80 -3.87
CA VAL A 120 -11.82 14.18 -4.57
C VAL A 120 -12.12 12.70 -4.84
N LYS A 121 -12.33 12.35 -6.11
CA LYS A 121 -12.44 10.96 -6.58
C LYS A 121 -11.14 10.50 -7.25
N GLU A 122 -10.96 9.18 -7.33
CA GLU A 122 -9.81 8.51 -7.95
C GLU A 122 -9.52 8.98 -9.38
N ASN A 123 -10.57 9.33 -10.12
CA ASN A 123 -10.50 9.84 -11.49
C ASN A 123 -10.64 11.37 -11.60
N ASP A 124 -10.44 12.13 -10.52
CA ASP A 124 -10.48 13.60 -10.61
C ASP A 124 -9.32 14.07 -11.53
N GLY A 125 -9.69 14.59 -12.70
CA GLY A 125 -8.75 15.07 -13.71
C GLY A 125 -7.75 16.12 -13.19
N ARG A 126 -8.09 16.86 -12.12
CA ARG A 126 -7.19 17.82 -11.48
C ARG A 126 -6.06 17.12 -10.74
N ILE A 127 -6.38 16.07 -9.98
CA ILE A 127 -5.38 15.23 -9.32
C ILE A 127 -4.53 14.50 -10.34
N GLN A 128 -5.14 13.97 -11.40
CA GLN A 128 -4.39 13.34 -12.48
C GLN A 128 -3.42 14.32 -13.17
N LYS A 129 -3.80 15.59 -13.34
CA LYS A 129 -2.93 16.63 -13.91
C LYS A 129 -1.73 16.91 -13.01
N GLU A 130 -1.93 17.06 -11.70
CA GLU A 130 -0.82 17.27 -10.76
C GLU A 130 0.10 16.05 -10.66
N ILE A 131 -0.46 14.85 -10.67
CA ILE A 131 0.27 13.59 -10.78
C ILE A 131 1.17 13.56 -12.02
N ARG A 132 0.64 13.97 -13.17
CA ARG A 132 1.42 14.03 -14.41
C ARG A 132 2.55 15.07 -14.31
N LYS A 133 2.33 16.20 -13.64
CA LYS A 133 3.38 17.21 -13.39
C LYS A 133 4.50 16.65 -12.51
N ILE A 134 4.15 16.01 -11.39
CA ILE A 134 5.15 15.39 -10.48
C ILE A 134 5.93 14.32 -11.24
N ALA A 135 5.26 13.45 -12.00
CA ALA A 135 5.92 12.42 -12.79
C ALA A 135 6.86 13.00 -13.86
N LYS A 136 6.48 14.13 -14.49
CA LYS A 136 7.32 14.84 -15.47
C LYS A 136 8.57 15.43 -14.81
N GLN A 137 8.43 16.11 -13.68
CA GLN A 137 9.55 16.66 -12.92
C GLN A 137 10.53 15.58 -12.44
N GLU A 138 10.03 14.40 -12.04
CA GLU A 138 10.89 13.30 -11.63
C GLU A 138 11.64 12.68 -12.82
N ARG A 139 11.01 12.59 -14.00
CA ARG A 139 11.68 12.16 -15.23
C ARG A 139 12.78 13.13 -15.65
N GLU A 140 12.52 14.43 -15.58
CA GLU A 140 13.51 15.48 -15.88
C GLU A 140 14.69 15.45 -14.88
N LYS A 141 14.45 14.99 -13.65
CA LYS A 141 15.49 14.72 -12.63
C LYS A 141 16.18 13.36 -12.77
N GLY A 142 15.95 12.62 -13.86
CA GLY A 142 16.53 11.30 -14.10
C GLY A 142 15.95 10.17 -13.25
N LYS A 143 14.86 10.41 -12.51
CA LYS A 143 14.18 9.40 -11.69
C LYS A 143 13.02 8.79 -12.48
N ILE A 144 13.18 7.56 -12.95
CA ILE A 144 12.21 6.89 -13.82
C ILE A 144 10.92 6.55 -13.07
N VAL A 145 9.87 7.32 -13.34
CA VAL A 145 8.48 7.04 -12.92
C VAL A 145 7.64 6.72 -14.17
N LYS A 146 7.79 5.51 -14.71
CA LYS A 146 7.07 5.12 -15.94
C LYS A 146 5.70 4.47 -15.72
N GLU A 147 5.47 3.70 -14.65
CA GLU A 147 4.34 2.74 -14.72
C GLU A 147 3.31 2.72 -13.59
N ARG A 148 3.44 3.51 -12.51
CA ARG A 148 2.59 3.26 -11.34
C ARG A 148 1.89 4.45 -10.69
N VAL A 149 2.09 5.67 -11.16
CA VAL A 149 1.35 6.81 -10.59
C VAL A 149 -0.16 6.69 -10.84
N HIS A 150 -0.56 5.99 -11.91
CA HIS A 150 -1.96 5.63 -12.13
C HIS A 150 -2.49 4.63 -11.08
N LYS A 151 -1.69 3.63 -10.66
CA LYS A 151 -2.10 2.59 -9.68
C LYS A 151 -2.03 3.06 -8.21
N LEU A 152 -1.21 4.07 -7.89
CA LEU A 152 -1.03 4.57 -6.51
C LEU A 152 -2.25 5.32 -5.95
N ILE A 153 -3.15 5.78 -6.83
CA ILE A 153 -4.44 6.39 -6.48
C ILE A 153 -5.50 5.31 -6.19
N ILE A 154 -5.42 4.16 -6.88
CA ILE A 154 -6.51 3.18 -7.02
C ILE A 154 -6.87 2.45 -5.73
N ASN A 155 -5.91 2.29 -4.82
CA ASN A 155 -6.12 1.43 -3.66
C ASN A 155 -6.33 2.16 -2.34
N ASN A 156 -6.29 3.50 -2.27
CA ASN A 156 -6.49 4.23 -1.02
C ASN A 156 -7.68 5.19 -1.08
N GLU A 157 -8.88 4.62 -1.22
CA GLU A 157 -10.08 5.25 -0.70
C GLU A 157 -9.96 5.30 0.83
N VAL A 158 -9.59 6.48 1.34
CA VAL A 158 -9.83 6.84 2.73
C VAL A 158 -11.16 7.60 2.75
N PRO A 159 -12.31 6.99 3.11
CA PRO A 159 -13.32 7.74 3.83
C PRO A 159 -12.70 8.11 5.17
N MET A 160 -12.42 9.38 5.37
CA MET A 160 -12.31 9.92 6.71
C MET A 160 -13.74 10.27 7.08
N VAL A 161 -14.34 9.43 7.93
CA VAL A 161 -15.51 9.83 8.70
C VAL A 161 -15.04 11.01 9.54
N LEU A 162 -15.74 12.13 9.43
CA LEU A 162 -15.62 13.26 10.34
C LEU A 162 -16.16 12.77 11.69
N GLU A 163 -15.29 12.68 12.68
CA GLU A 163 -15.65 12.83 14.10
C GLU A 163 -14.71 13.90 14.68
#